data_AF-A0A916NWM7-F1
#
_entry.id   AF-A0A916NWM7-F1
#
_cell.length_a   1.000
_cell.length_b   1.000
_cell.length_c   1.000
_cell.angle_alpha   90.00
_cell.angle_beta   90.00
_cell.angle_gamma   90.00
#
_symmetry.space_group_name_H-M   'P 1'
#
loop_
_entity.id
_entity.type
_entity.pdbx_description
1 polymer ?
#
loop_
_entity_poly.entity_id
_entity_poly.type
_entity_poly.pdbx_seq_one_letter_code
_entity_poly.pdbx_strand_id
1 'polypeptide(L)'
;MKNVPMKVQKSFRKSVMETKQGIIAQIKRLLTPAGIVAVLLLSACSASGSSESGDPGLMVKLSFSPNHVMVDNGNDFVWKGVSVELNGTYRYAAEVLPRGASSIPFSEFRDEAGNAFERRLSVPHRMTLRVKEGFGGKPGTWQW
;
A
#
# COMPACT_ATOMS: atom_id res chain seq x y z
N MET A 1 -2.70 47.51 -42.50
CA MET A 1 -4.05 47.42 -41.88
C MET A 1 -5.01 46.78 -42.88
N LYS A 2 -5.47 45.54 -42.62
CA LYS A 2 -6.57 44.90 -43.36
C LYS A 2 -7.49 44.21 -42.35
N ASN A 3 -8.70 44.75 -42.27
CA ASN A 3 -9.74 44.41 -41.31
C ASN A 3 -10.25 42.99 -41.55
N VAL A 4 -10.18 42.15 -40.52
CA VAL A 4 -10.87 40.85 -40.52
C VAL A 4 -12.36 41.11 -40.26
N PRO A 5 -13.26 40.56 -41.09
CA PRO A 5 -14.70 40.86 -41.00
C PRO A 5 -15.36 40.28 -39.73
N MET A 6 -16.06 41.18 -39.03
CA MET A 6 -16.74 41.01 -37.74
C MET A 6 -17.90 39.99 -37.71
N LYS A 7 -18.15 39.26 -38.82
CA LYS A 7 -19.23 38.26 -38.92
C LYS A 7 -18.82 36.86 -38.44
N VAL A 8 -17.53 36.52 -38.43
CA VAL A 8 -17.06 35.17 -38.10
C VAL A 8 -17.06 34.90 -36.58
N GLN A 9 -16.87 35.91 -35.73
CA GLN A 9 -16.86 35.72 -34.27
C GLN A 9 -18.24 35.49 -33.63
N LYS A 10 -19.34 35.93 -34.27
CA LYS A 10 -20.68 35.76 -33.72
C LYS A 10 -21.25 34.35 -33.90
N SER A 11 -20.81 33.63 -34.94
CA SER A 11 -21.27 32.26 -35.22
C SER A 11 -20.70 31.25 -34.20
N PHE A 12 -19.43 31.39 -33.82
CA PHE A 12 -18.79 30.47 -32.86
C PHE A 12 -19.34 30.59 -31.43
N ARG A 13 -19.71 31.81 -31.01
CA ARG A 13 -20.31 32.03 -29.68
C ARG A 13 -21.73 31.47 -29.56
N LYS A 14 -22.46 31.32 -30.67
CA LYS A 14 -23.80 30.74 -30.66
C LYS A 14 -23.77 29.21 -30.52
N SER A 15 -22.78 28.55 -31.14
CA SER A 15 -22.61 27.09 -31.06
C SER A 15 -22.13 26.59 -29.69
N VAL A 16 -21.33 27.38 -28.96
CA VAL A 16 -20.83 26.99 -27.63
C VAL A 16 -21.87 27.17 -26.51
N MET A 17 -22.93 27.96 -26.74
CA MET A 17 -23.98 28.22 -25.74
C MET A 17 -25.15 27.23 -25.79
N GLU A 18 -25.39 26.55 -26.92
CA GLU A 18 -26.45 25.52 -27.01
C GLU A 18 -26.02 24.15 -26.45
N THR A 19 -24.72 23.88 -26.30
CA THR A 19 -24.22 22.61 -25.72
C THR A 19 -24.25 22.59 -24.19
N LYS A 20 -24.35 23.75 -23.51
CA LYS A 20 -24.32 23.81 -22.04
C LYS A 20 -25.70 23.70 -21.37
N GLN A 21 -26.79 23.88 -22.12
CA GLN A 21 -28.15 23.76 -21.55
C GLN A 21 -28.77 22.36 -21.65
N GLY A 22 -28.23 21.46 -22.49
CA GLY A 22 -28.70 20.06 -22.56
C GLY A 22 -28.22 19.15 -21.41
N ILE A 23 -27.10 19.48 -20.76
CA ILE A 23 -26.48 18.62 -19.74
C ILE A 23 -27.08 18.86 -18.34
N ILE A 24 -27.50 20.10 -18.04
CA ILE A 24 -28.06 20.45 -16.72
C ILE A 24 -29.50 19.90 -16.54
N ALA A 25 -30.22 19.64 -17.63
CA ALA A 25 -31.56 19.06 -17.60
C ALA A 25 -31.61 17.54 -17.32
N GLN A 26 -30.49 16.83 -17.48
CA GLN A 26 -30.38 15.40 -17.13
C GLN A 26 -30.07 15.17 -15.64
N ILE A 27 -29.47 16.14 -14.95
CA ILE A 27 -29.05 15.98 -13.55
C ILE A 27 -30.21 16.17 -12.55
N LYS A 28 -31.31 16.83 -12.96
CA LYS A 28 -32.42 17.19 -12.05
C LYS A 28 -33.67 16.31 -12.15
N ARG A 29 -33.65 15.21 -12.90
CA ARG A 29 -34.82 14.33 -13.09
C ARG A 29 -34.77 12.97 -12.37
N LEU A 30 -33.77 12.75 -11.52
CA LEU A 30 -33.73 11.58 -10.64
C LEU A 30 -33.99 12.02 -9.19
N LEU A 31 -35.12 12.69 -8.99
CA LEU A 31 -35.88 12.54 -7.75
C LEU A 31 -36.32 11.08 -7.68
N THR A 32 -36.08 10.39 -6.57
CA THR A 32 -37.14 9.83 -5.70
C THR A 32 -36.47 9.21 -4.46
N PRO A 33 -36.68 9.74 -3.24
CA PRO A 33 -36.32 9.06 -2.01
C PRO A 33 -37.52 8.25 -1.53
N ALA A 34 -37.59 6.97 -1.88
CA ALA A 34 -38.58 6.07 -1.33
C ALA A 34 -38.04 4.64 -1.27
N GLY A 35 -37.67 4.24 -0.06
CA GLY A 35 -38.00 2.90 0.41
C GLY A 35 -36.97 1.80 0.18
N ILE A 36 -36.41 1.37 1.31
CA ILE A 36 -36.56 -0.01 1.79
C ILE A 36 -35.54 -1.03 1.25
N VAL A 37 -34.55 -1.28 2.12
CA VAL A 37 -34.27 -2.58 2.76
C VAL A 37 -33.05 -3.39 2.30
N ALA A 38 -32.21 -3.62 3.32
CA ALA A 38 -31.32 -4.75 3.57
C ALA A 38 -30.28 -5.10 2.50
N VAL A 39 -29.15 -4.38 2.55
CA VAL A 39 -27.87 -4.96 2.12
C VAL A 39 -27.41 -5.93 3.21
N LEU A 40 -27.35 -7.19 2.80
CA LEU A 40 -26.91 -8.37 3.52
C LEU A 40 -25.64 -8.12 4.34
N LEU A 41 -25.74 -8.36 5.65
CA LEU A 41 -24.61 -8.55 6.55
C LEU A 41 -23.88 -9.85 6.19
N LEU A 42 -22.97 -9.78 5.22
CA LEU A 42 -21.96 -10.80 4.97
C LEU A 42 -20.58 -10.18 5.16
N SER A 43 -20.09 -10.28 6.39
CA SER A 43 -18.65 -10.31 6.67
C SER A 43 -18.52 -11.18 7.91
N ALA A 44 -18.56 -12.50 7.71
CA ALA A 44 -17.35 -13.28 7.55
C ALA A 44 -16.42 -13.03 8.74
N CYS A 45 -16.65 -13.83 9.77
CA CYS A 45 -15.68 -14.17 10.79
C CYS A 45 -14.36 -14.51 10.07
N SER A 46 -13.41 -13.58 10.03
CA SER A 46 -12.05 -13.92 9.65
C SER A 46 -11.49 -14.69 10.84
N ALA A 47 -11.50 -16.00 10.68
CA ALA A 47 -10.83 -16.95 11.53
C ALA A 47 -9.49 -16.36 11.96
N SER A 48 -9.23 -16.43 13.26
CA SER A 48 -7.88 -16.43 13.83
C SER A 48 -7.14 -17.67 13.28
N GLY A 49 -6.81 -17.63 12.00
CA GLY A 49 -5.95 -18.59 11.33
C GLY A 49 -4.52 -18.18 11.63
N SER A 50 -3.84 -19.00 12.43
CA SER A 50 -2.39 -19.14 12.38
C SER A 50 -1.95 -19.02 10.91
N SER A 51 -1.27 -17.92 10.58
CA SER A 51 -0.87 -17.61 9.22
C SER A 51 0.13 -18.67 8.78
N GLU A 52 -0.32 -19.66 8.01
CA GLU A 52 0.56 -20.48 7.20
C GLU A 52 1.28 -19.54 6.24
N SER A 53 2.55 -19.32 6.52
CA SER A 53 3.50 -18.64 5.65
C SER A 53 3.51 -19.30 4.28
N GLY A 54 3.45 -18.51 3.21
CA GLY A 54 3.84 -18.97 1.87
C GLY A 54 5.33 -19.28 1.85
N ASP A 55 5.71 -20.44 2.38
CA ASP A 55 7.09 -20.79 2.70
C ASP A 55 7.82 -21.42 1.50
N PRO A 56 8.96 -20.88 1.06
CA PRO A 56 9.95 -21.61 0.29
C PRO A 56 11.13 -22.10 1.16
N GLY A 57 11.10 -21.92 2.49
CA GLY A 57 12.11 -22.35 3.45
C GLY A 57 12.74 -21.21 4.26
N LEU A 58 12.00 -20.12 4.56
CA LEU A 58 12.53 -19.00 5.36
C LEU A 58 12.46 -19.30 6.86
N MET A 59 13.63 -19.46 7.49
CA MET A 59 13.74 -19.67 8.93
C MET A 59 13.99 -18.34 9.63
N VAL A 60 12.92 -17.65 10.03
CA VAL A 60 13.01 -16.33 10.67
C VAL A 60 12.77 -16.43 12.16
N LYS A 61 13.65 -15.85 12.99
CA LYS A 61 13.30 -15.48 14.37
C LYS A 61 13.26 -13.96 14.49
N LEU A 62 12.18 -13.48 15.10
CA LEU A 62 11.92 -12.06 15.30
C LEU A 62 11.95 -11.74 16.79
N SER A 63 12.66 -10.67 17.15
CA SER A 63 12.56 -10.07 18.48
C SER A 63 12.68 -8.55 18.40
N PHE A 64 12.31 -7.87 19.48
CA PHE A 64 12.30 -6.41 19.55
C PHE A 64 13.04 -5.94 20.79
N SER A 65 13.92 -4.96 20.60
CA SER A 65 14.49 -4.16 21.70
C SER A 65 13.80 -2.79 21.73
N PRO A 66 14.10 -1.89 22.70
CA PRO A 66 13.52 -0.55 22.70
C PRO A 66 13.70 0.20 21.37
N ASN A 67 14.87 0.07 20.73
CA ASN A 67 15.25 0.88 19.57
C ASN A 67 15.47 0.09 18.26
N HIS A 68 15.39 -1.25 18.30
CA HIS A 68 15.70 -2.11 17.15
C HIS A 68 14.70 -3.24 16.97
N VAL A 69 14.52 -3.63 15.72
CA VAL A 69 14.01 -4.93 15.29
C VAL A 69 15.19 -5.86 15.08
N MET A 70 15.14 -7.04 15.68
CA MET A 70 16.13 -8.09 15.47
C MET A 70 15.53 -9.15 14.56
N VAL A 71 16.13 -9.32 13.39
CA VAL A 71 15.76 -10.35 12.41
C VAL A 71 16.89 -11.36 12.34
N ASP A 72 16.64 -12.57 12.82
CA ASP A 72 17.59 -13.68 12.74
C ASP A 72 17.28 -14.54 11.52
N ASN A 73 18.20 -14.56 10.57
CA ASN A 73 18.20 -15.51 9.47
C ASN A 73 18.79 -16.83 9.96
N GLY A 74 17.89 -17.75 10.35
CA GLY A 74 18.22 -19.09 10.81
C GLY A 74 18.60 -20.07 9.71
N ASN A 75 18.61 -19.66 8.43
CA ASN A 75 19.06 -20.50 7.33
C ASN A 75 20.60 -20.59 7.26
N ASP A 76 21.09 -21.59 6.54
CA ASP A 76 22.52 -21.79 6.23
C ASP A 76 23.00 -20.96 5.02
N PHE A 77 22.12 -20.17 4.41
CA PHE A 77 22.38 -19.26 3.29
C PHE A 77 21.98 -17.81 3.60
N VAL A 78 22.50 -16.87 2.81
CA VAL A 78 22.16 -15.44 2.90
C VAL A 78 20.86 -15.15 2.15
N TRP A 79 20.08 -14.19 2.62
CA TRP A 79 18.92 -13.68 1.87
C TRP A 79 19.32 -12.46 1.06
N LYS A 80 18.80 -12.33 -0.17
CA LYS A 80 19.04 -11.15 -1.01
C LYS A 80 17.75 -10.47 -1.45
N GLY A 81 17.86 -9.18 -1.72
CA GLY A 81 16.74 -8.32 -2.09
C GLY A 81 15.67 -8.34 -1.00
N VAL A 82 16.08 -8.11 0.24
CA VAL A 82 15.21 -8.18 1.41
C VAL A 82 14.42 -6.89 1.52
N SER A 83 13.11 -7.01 1.67
CA SER A 83 12.22 -5.92 2.05
C SER A 83 11.45 -6.31 3.30
N VAL A 84 11.44 -5.43 4.29
CA VAL A 84 10.68 -5.59 5.52
C VAL A 84 9.65 -4.49 5.60
N GLU A 85 8.42 -4.87 5.89
CA GLU A 85 7.29 -3.98 6.10
C GLU A 85 6.82 -4.11 7.56
N LEU A 86 6.87 -3.02 8.30
CA LEU A 86 6.49 -2.91 9.70
C LEU A 86 5.16 -2.18 9.84
N ASN A 87 4.24 -2.76 10.59
CA ASN A 87 2.87 -2.29 10.83
C ASN A 87 2.04 -2.09 9.54
N GLY A 88 2.53 -2.55 8.39
CA GLY A 88 1.90 -2.39 7.07
C GLY A 88 2.15 -1.06 6.38
N THR A 89 3.00 -0.21 6.94
CA THR A 89 3.22 1.15 6.42
C THR A 89 4.70 1.46 6.27
N TYR A 90 5.49 1.12 7.28
CA TYR A 90 6.90 1.52 7.31
C TYR A 90 7.76 0.44 6.66
N ARG A 91 8.68 0.85 5.79
CA ARG A 91 9.47 -0.06 4.97
C ARG A 91 10.95 0.10 5.25
N TYR A 92 11.64 -1.02 5.23
CA TYR A 92 13.09 -1.13 5.22
C TYR A 92 13.48 -2.04 4.07
N ALA A 93 14.61 -1.77 3.42
CA ALA A 93 15.14 -2.61 2.36
C ALA A 93 16.64 -2.80 2.52
N ALA A 94 17.12 -3.99 2.20
CA ALA A 94 18.53 -4.32 2.17
C ALA A 94 18.84 -5.21 0.97
N GLU A 95 19.99 -4.99 0.33
CA GLU A 95 20.43 -5.85 -0.75
C GLU A 95 20.73 -7.27 -0.26
N VAL A 96 21.30 -7.39 0.94
CA VAL A 96 21.68 -8.65 1.56
C VAL A 96 21.33 -8.61 3.04
N LEU A 97 20.77 -9.70 3.57
CA LEU A 97 20.67 -9.96 5.00
C LEU A 97 21.50 -11.21 5.32
N PRO A 98 22.60 -11.07 6.11
CA PRO A 98 23.52 -12.15 6.38
C PRO A 98 22.86 -13.25 7.23
N ARG A 99 23.55 -14.39 7.37
CA ARG A 99 23.14 -15.43 8.31
C ARG A 99 23.20 -14.91 9.74
N GLY A 100 22.33 -15.42 10.60
CA GLY A 100 22.24 -15.02 11.99
C GLY A 100 21.48 -13.70 12.19
N ALA A 101 21.70 -13.10 13.37
CA ALA A 101 20.98 -11.91 13.80
C ALA A 101 21.45 -10.64 13.09
N SER A 102 20.50 -9.93 12.49
CA SER A 102 20.63 -8.56 12.00
C SER A 102 19.84 -7.60 12.88
N SER A 103 20.50 -6.54 13.35
CA SER A 103 19.89 -5.48 14.17
C SER A 103 19.54 -4.29 13.29
N ILE A 104 18.24 -4.05 13.10
CA ILE A 104 17.72 -2.98 12.26
C ILE A 104 17.14 -1.89 13.17
N PRO A 105 17.70 -0.67 13.19
CA PRO A 105 17.12 0.42 13.97
C PRO A 105 15.71 0.76 13.50
N PHE A 106 14.79 1.06 14.43
CA PHE A 106 13.46 1.56 14.05
C PHE A 106 13.53 2.82 13.19
N SER A 107 14.57 3.63 13.38
CA SER A 107 14.86 4.81 12.58
C SER A 107 15.24 4.50 11.14
N GLU A 108 15.37 3.25 10.69
CA GLU A 108 15.57 2.91 9.27
C GLU A 108 14.24 2.60 8.56
N PHE A 109 13.16 2.36 9.30
CA PHE A 109 11.85 2.12 8.73
C PHE A 109 11.20 3.45 8.35
N ARG A 110 10.81 3.59 7.09
CA ARG A 110 10.25 4.83 6.51
C ARG A 110 8.85 4.59 5.95
N ASP A 111 7.91 5.51 6.20
CA ASP A 111 6.62 5.52 5.50
C ASP A 111 6.77 6.10 4.07
N GLU A 112 5.66 6.21 3.34
CA GLU A 112 5.64 6.78 1.98
C GLU A 112 5.98 8.28 1.95
N ALA A 113 5.81 8.99 3.06
CA ALA A 113 6.18 10.40 3.21
C ALA A 113 7.65 10.60 3.65
N GLY A 114 8.36 9.51 3.96
CA GLY A 114 9.74 9.53 4.46
C GLY A 114 9.88 9.71 5.97
N ASN A 115 8.80 9.64 6.75
CA ASN A 115 8.87 9.71 8.20
C ASN A 115 9.37 8.39 8.79
N ALA A 116 10.17 8.50 9.86
CA ALA A 116 10.68 7.35 10.59
C ALA A 116 9.60 6.68 11.44
N PHE A 117 9.72 5.37 11.66
CA PHE A 117 8.93 4.71 12.71
C PHE A 117 9.39 5.18 14.10
N GLU A 118 8.45 5.71 14.88
CA GLU A 118 8.71 6.16 16.25
C GLU A 118 8.01 5.27 17.29
N ARG A 119 8.82 4.55 18.09
CA ARG A 119 8.35 3.64 19.16
C ARG A 119 7.51 4.31 20.25
N ARG A 120 7.61 5.64 20.39
CA ARG A 120 6.82 6.42 21.35
C ARG A 120 5.38 6.66 20.87
N LEU A 121 5.18 6.64 19.55
CA LEU A 121 3.90 6.93 18.90
C LEU A 121 3.18 5.65 18.45
N SER A 122 3.93 4.58 18.18
CA SER A 122 3.38 3.31 17.71
C SER A 122 4.20 2.11 18.21
N VAL A 123 3.54 0.97 18.40
CA VAL A 123 4.16 -0.28 18.82
C VAL A 123 4.19 -1.25 17.63
N PRO A 124 5.29 -1.99 17.41
CA PRO A 124 5.34 -3.10 16.45
C PRO A 124 4.26 -4.14 16.76
N HIS A 125 3.40 -4.44 15.78
CA HIS A 125 2.31 -5.41 15.93
C HIS A 125 2.05 -6.24 14.67
N ARG A 126 2.75 -5.94 13.57
CA ARG A 126 2.70 -6.72 12.33
C ARG A 126 4.01 -6.55 11.58
N MET A 127 4.53 -7.62 11.01
CA MET A 127 5.72 -7.56 10.17
C MET A 127 5.61 -8.50 8.97
N THR A 128 5.97 -8.02 7.79
CA THR A 128 6.12 -8.85 6.59
C THR A 128 7.54 -8.73 6.07
N LEU A 129 8.23 -9.86 5.99
CA LEU A 129 9.55 -9.98 5.39
C LEU A 129 9.42 -10.66 4.04
N ARG A 130 9.98 -10.06 2.99
CA ARG A 130 10.03 -10.63 1.65
C ARG A 130 11.47 -10.67 1.19
N VAL A 131 11.87 -11.75 0.55
CA VAL A 131 13.19 -11.91 -0.05
C VAL A 131 13.03 -12.23 -1.53
N LYS A 132 13.92 -11.72 -2.37
CA LYS A 132 13.96 -12.07 -3.79
C LYS A 132 14.69 -13.39 -4.03
N GLU A 133 15.76 -13.64 -3.26
CA GLU A 133 16.53 -14.88 -3.31
C GLU A 133 16.73 -15.41 -1.88
N GLY A 134 16.09 -16.54 -1.56
CA GLY A 134 16.26 -17.33 -0.34
C GLY A 134 16.65 -18.78 -0.68
N PHE A 135 15.88 -19.76 -0.20
CA PHE A 135 16.17 -21.18 -0.41
C PHE A 135 16.20 -21.54 -1.90
N GLY A 136 17.31 -22.11 -2.36
CA GLY A 136 17.51 -22.45 -3.77
C GLY A 136 17.42 -21.26 -4.73
N GLY A 137 17.67 -20.03 -4.25
CA GLY A 137 17.56 -18.79 -5.05
C GLY A 137 16.13 -18.33 -5.33
N LYS A 138 15.13 -18.93 -4.66
CA LYS A 138 13.71 -18.62 -4.89
C LYS A 138 13.24 -17.46 -3.99
N PRO A 139 12.26 -16.67 -4.43
CA PRO A 139 11.66 -15.64 -3.57
C PRO A 139 10.91 -16.29 -2.42
N GLY A 140 10.81 -15.59 -1.30
CA GLY A 140 10.09 -16.06 -0.11
C GLY A 140 9.42 -14.94 0.66
N THR A 141 8.38 -15.29 1.41
CA THR A 141 7.65 -14.35 2.27
C THR A 141 7.41 -14.98 3.63
N TRP A 142 7.65 -14.20 4.67
CA TRP A 142 7.37 -14.53 6.06
C TRP A 142 6.55 -13.42 6.71
N GLN A 143 5.62 -13.78 7.58
CA GLN A 143 4.72 -12.84 8.25
C GLN A 143 4.64 -13.17 9.74
N TRP A 144 4.54 -12.11 10.55
CA TRP A 144 4.25 -12.13 11.98
C TRP A 144 3.17 -11.12 12.30
#